data_AF-A0A7J0AR23-F1
#
_entry.id   AF-A0A7J0AR23-F1
#
_cell.length_a   1.000
_cell.length_b   1.000
_cell.length_c   1.000
_cell.angle_alpha   90.00
_cell.angle_beta   90.00
_cell.angle_gamma   90.00
#
_symmetry.space_group_name_H-M   'P 1'
#
loop_
_entity.id
_entity.type
_entity.pdbx_description
1 polymer ?
#
loop_
_entity_poly.entity_id
_entity_poly.type
_entity_poly.pdbx_seq_one_letter_code
_entity_poly.pdbx_strand_id
1 'polypeptide(L)'
;MKTNYSNDRPIGPFQRLKNFFCRTKGNKKIEAYEPAFNSKQTASYDSKPEIEIPESEKKDASTLMTEDRFWGLIGNSRSSSNIYETLSTLSDDELFGFRYWWEHFSKISYRQDLWAAIYIYRGGCGDDSFDYFRFWLITQGHDVFYNALNNADSLCDVFANVRDEDPTDEDADYLVMDILNRRNNDSDYYYRALKGYRMPEEELPGIEFEWEEGDEESMRKVCPRTFDRWLGECR
;
A
#
# COMPACT_ATOMS: atom_id res chain seq x y z
N MET A 1 -32.93 -25.69 -23.42
CA MET A 1 -31.62 -25.28 -23.95
C MET A 1 -30.96 -24.40 -22.91
N LYS A 2 -29.85 -24.87 -22.29
CA LYS A 2 -29.05 -24.11 -21.33
C LYS A 2 -27.92 -23.42 -22.11
N THR A 3 -27.78 -22.11 -21.99
CA THR A 3 -26.60 -21.36 -22.46
C THR A 3 -25.61 -21.23 -21.31
N ASN A 4 -24.38 -21.68 -21.54
CA ASN A 4 -23.26 -21.59 -20.61
C ASN A 4 -22.68 -20.17 -20.65
N TYR A 5 -22.70 -19.46 -19.52
CA TYR A 5 -21.84 -18.31 -19.31
C TYR A 5 -20.50 -18.80 -18.72
N SER A 6 -19.41 -18.52 -19.43
CA SER A 6 -18.04 -18.72 -18.93
C SER A 6 -17.85 -17.86 -17.68
N ASN A 7 -17.53 -18.49 -16.55
CA ASN A 7 -17.12 -17.80 -15.33
C ASN A 7 -15.60 -17.51 -15.41
N ASP A 8 -15.18 -16.66 -16.35
CA ASP A 8 -13.84 -16.08 -16.31
C ASP A 8 -13.90 -14.80 -15.47
N ARG A 9 -13.93 -14.98 -14.14
CA ARG A 9 -13.65 -13.88 -13.21
C ARG A 9 -12.14 -13.68 -13.15
N PRO A 10 -11.62 -12.44 -13.29
CA PRO A 10 -10.21 -12.17 -13.11
C PRO A 10 -9.77 -12.63 -11.71
N ILE A 11 -8.61 -13.28 -11.68
CA ILE A 11 -7.99 -13.81 -10.47
C ILE A 11 -7.73 -12.65 -9.50
N GLY A 12 -8.37 -12.69 -8.32
CA GLY A 12 -8.24 -11.65 -7.30
C GLY A 12 -6.81 -11.53 -6.73
N PRO A 13 -6.44 -10.36 -6.18
CA PRO A 13 -5.06 -10.00 -5.79
C PRO A 13 -4.42 -10.99 -4.81
N PHE A 14 -5.18 -11.52 -3.84
CA PHE A 14 -4.73 -12.58 -2.92
C PHE A 14 -4.19 -13.85 -3.60
N GLN A 15 -4.65 -14.16 -4.81
CA GLN A 15 -4.22 -15.35 -5.55
C GLN A 15 -3.00 -15.05 -6.45
N ARG A 16 -2.70 -13.77 -6.75
CA ARG A 16 -1.45 -13.38 -7.43
C ARG A 16 -0.24 -13.59 -6.52
N LEU A 17 -0.31 -13.24 -5.24
CA LEU A 17 0.72 -13.57 -4.25
C LEU A 17 0.98 -15.08 -4.17
N LYS A 18 -0.07 -15.90 -4.09
CA LYS A 18 0.08 -17.37 -4.11
C LYS A 18 0.75 -17.91 -5.38
N ASN A 19 0.41 -17.34 -6.55
CA ASN A 19 0.92 -17.82 -7.83
C ASN A 19 2.34 -17.32 -8.14
N PHE A 20 2.72 -16.14 -7.66
CA PHE A 20 4.02 -15.52 -7.94
C PHE A 20 5.16 -16.21 -7.17
N PHE A 21 4.94 -16.60 -5.91
CA PHE A 21 5.93 -17.29 -5.08
C PHE A 21 6.11 -18.79 -5.39
N CYS A 22 5.29 -19.36 -6.27
CA CYS A 22 5.38 -20.77 -6.65
C CYS A 22 6.46 -21.05 -7.72
N ARG A 23 7.05 -20.03 -8.36
CA ARG A 23 7.90 -20.23 -9.56
C ARG A 23 9.40 -20.38 -9.30
N THR A 24 9.86 -20.34 -8.05
CA THR A 24 11.28 -20.54 -7.72
C THR A 24 11.49 -21.66 -6.70
N LYS A 25 11.53 -22.90 -7.18
CA LYS A 25 12.60 -23.91 -6.95
C LYS A 25 12.11 -25.30 -7.33
N GLY A 26 12.95 -26.00 -8.10
CA GLY A 26 12.68 -27.32 -8.64
C GLY A 26 12.42 -28.39 -7.57
N ASN A 27 11.55 -29.32 -7.94
CA ASN A 27 11.47 -30.71 -7.47
C ASN A 27 11.82 -30.99 -6.01
N LYS A 28 11.05 -30.40 -5.08
CA LYS A 28 10.59 -31.11 -3.88
C LYS A 28 9.12 -30.75 -3.69
N LYS A 29 8.26 -31.75 -3.55
CA LYS A 29 6.85 -31.58 -3.18
C LYS A 29 6.82 -30.79 -1.87
N ILE A 30 6.45 -29.51 -1.96
CA ILE A 30 6.02 -28.72 -0.81
C ILE A 30 4.50 -28.78 -0.90
N GLU A 31 3.87 -29.40 0.09
CA GLU A 31 2.41 -29.41 0.21
C GLU A 31 1.93 -27.96 0.25
N ALA A 32 1.11 -27.61 -0.74
CA ALA A 32 0.50 -26.30 -0.83
C ALA A 32 -0.36 -26.11 0.43
N TYR A 33 -0.06 -25.06 1.20
CA TYR A 33 -0.98 -24.60 2.23
C TYR A 33 -2.21 -24.00 1.55
N GLU A 34 -3.26 -24.81 1.42
CA GLU A 34 -4.62 -24.32 1.21
C GLU A 34 -5.09 -23.69 2.53
N PRO A 35 -5.43 -22.39 2.57
CA PRO A 35 -6.07 -21.86 3.75
C PRO A 35 -7.44 -22.54 3.84
N ALA A 36 -7.63 -23.36 4.87
CA ALA A 36 -8.92 -23.91 5.20
C ALA A 36 -9.84 -22.78 5.66
N PHE A 37 -10.38 -22.00 4.73
CA PHE A 37 -11.58 -21.20 4.97
C PHE A 37 -12.77 -22.16 5.02
N ASN A 38 -12.84 -22.92 6.10
CA ASN A 38 -14.00 -23.74 6.40
C ASN A 38 -15.06 -22.81 6.99
N SER A 39 -16.03 -22.41 6.17
CA SER A 39 -17.13 -21.50 6.51
C SER A 39 -18.12 -22.05 7.55
N LYS A 40 -17.72 -23.04 8.35
CA LYS A 40 -18.53 -23.68 9.40
C LYS A 40 -17.75 -24.09 10.65
N GLN A 41 -16.69 -23.38 11.01
CA GLN A 41 -16.13 -23.45 12.36
C GLN A 41 -16.22 -22.09 13.02
N THR A 42 -17.22 -21.91 13.89
CA THR A 42 -17.15 -20.90 14.95
C THR A 42 -16.02 -21.33 15.88
N ALA A 43 -14.80 -20.89 15.57
CA ALA A 43 -13.70 -20.97 16.50
C ALA A 43 -14.11 -20.16 17.73
N SER A 44 -14.23 -20.83 18.86
CA SER A 44 -14.19 -20.20 20.17
C SER A 44 -12.86 -19.45 20.25
N TYR A 45 -12.89 -18.14 19.98
CA TYR A 45 -11.77 -17.26 20.28
C TYR A 45 -11.65 -17.24 21.81
N ASP A 46 -10.82 -18.13 22.36
CA ASP A 46 -10.28 -17.95 23.70
C ASP A 46 -9.39 -16.71 23.64
N SER A 47 -10.00 -15.54 23.80
CA SER A 47 -9.27 -14.28 23.87
C SER A 47 -8.34 -14.36 25.07
N LYS A 48 -7.03 -14.43 24.80
CA LYS A 48 -6.02 -14.16 25.83
C LYS A 48 -6.39 -12.84 26.51
N PRO A 49 -6.27 -12.73 27.85
CA PRO A 49 -6.63 -11.52 28.57
C PRO A 49 -5.89 -10.34 27.95
N GLU A 50 -6.65 -9.30 27.64
CA GLU A 50 -6.16 -8.07 27.03
C GLU A 50 -5.34 -7.31 28.08
N ILE A 51 -4.01 -7.35 27.95
CA ILE A 51 -3.12 -6.60 28.83
C ILE A 51 -3.05 -5.17 28.28
N GLU A 52 -3.63 -4.22 29.00
CA GLU A 52 -3.43 -2.79 28.72
C GLU A 52 -2.00 -2.40 29.10
N ILE A 53 -1.26 -1.83 28.14
CA ILE A 53 0.09 -1.30 28.36
C ILE A 53 -0.05 0.17 28.76
N PRO A 54 0.45 0.59 29.94
CA PRO A 54 0.39 1.98 30.39
C PRO A 54 1.04 2.93 29.38
N GLU A 55 0.49 4.13 29.21
CA GLU A 55 0.98 5.11 28.23
C GLU A 55 2.46 5.48 28.44
N SER A 56 2.90 5.55 29.71
CA SER A 56 4.29 5.80 30.09
C SER A 56 5.28 4.70 29.66
N GLU A 57 4.78 3.49 29.37
CA GLU A 57 5.59 2.33 28.96
C GLU A 57 5.63 2.14 27.45
N LYS A 58 4.77 2.84 26.70
CA LYS A 58 4.77 2.76 25.24
C LYS A 58 6.03 3.42 24.67
N LYS A 59 6.61 2.77 23.66
CA LYS A 59 7.73 3.31 22.88
C LYS A 59 7.20 4.32 21.87
N ASP A 60 7.90 5.43 21.69
CA ASP A 60 7.56 6.38 20.63
C ASP A 60 8.09 5.86 19.29
N ALA A 61 7.20 5.41 18.40
CA ALA A 61 7.59 4.81 17.12
C ALA A 61 8.34 5.80 16.22
N SER A 62 8.09 7.10 16.36
CA SER A 62 8.79 8.15 15.61
C SER A 62 10.30 8.19 15.90
N THR A 63 10.71 7.67 17.07
CA THR A 63 12.11 7.65 17.51
C THR A 63 12.85 6.38 17.10
N LEU A 64 12.15 5.36 16.60
CA LEU A 64 12.72 4.05 16.27
C LEU A 64 13.33 3.99 14.87
N MET A 65 13.05 4.99 14.02
CA MET A 65 13.60 5.11 12.67
C MET A 65 13.65 6.58 12.25
N THR A 66 14.70 6.98 11.53
CA THR A 66 14.74 8.29 10.87
C THR A 66 14.08 8.23 9.50
N GLU A 67 13.61 9.37 9.01
CA GLU A 67 13.04 9.49 7.66
C GLU A 67 14.02 9.03 6.57
N ASP A 68 15.28 9.48 6.64
CA ASP A 68 16.35 9.07 5.72
C ASP A 68 16.53 7.55 5.68
N ARG A 69 16.39 6.89 6.84
CA ARG A 69 16.49 5.43 6.92
C ARG A 69 15.27 4.76 6.30
N PHE A 70 14.08 5.27 6.52
CA PHE A 70 12.86 4.79 5.86
C PHE A 70 13.01 4.85 4.33
N TRP A 71 13.38 6.02 3.79
CA TRP A 71 13.59 6.17 2.36
C TRP A 71 14.76 5.35 1.82
N GLY A 72 15.81 5.16 2.61
CA GLY A 72 16.91 4.25 2.27
C GLY A 72 16.44 2.79 2.13
N LEU A 73 15.50 2.34 2.96
CA LEU A 73 14.93 0.99 2.86
C LEU A 73 14.08 0.84 1.59
N ILE A 74 13.29 1.86 1.23
CA ILE A 74 12.49 1.87 0.00
C ILE A 74 13.36 2.01 -1.27
N GLY A 75 14.36 2.90 -1.27
CA GLY A 75 15.17 3.19 -2.45
C GLY A 75 16.13 2.06 -2.84
N ASN A 76 16.52 1.21 -1.89
CA ASN A 76 17.33 0.01 -2.16
C ASN A 76 16.52 -1.11 -2.84
N SER A 77 15.20 -0.97 -2.92
CA SER A 77 14.28 -1.95 -3.49
C SER A 77 13.68 -1.47 -4.80
N ARG A 78 13.84 -2.26 -5.85
CA ARG A 78 13.24 -1.99 -7.18
C ARG A 78 11.78 -2.46 -7.31
N SER A 79 11.22 -3.03 -6.25
CA SER A 79 9.84 -3.56 -6.17
C SER A 79 9.45 -3.83 -4.71
N SER A 80 8.15 -3.97 -4.42
CA SER A 80 7.64 -4.35 -3.10
C SER A 80 8.21 -5.68 -2.57
N SER A 81 8.50 -6.65 -3.44
CA SER A 81 9.18 -7.89 -3.05
C SER A 81 10.58 -7.65 -2.49
N ASN A 82 11.32 -6.67 -3.02
CA ASN A 82 12.63 -6.29 -2.50
C ASN A 82 12.51 -5.53 -1.16
N ILE A 83 11.42 -4.76 -0.97
CA ILE A 83 11.11 -4.12 0.32
C ILE A 83 10.91 -5.21 1.38
N TYR A 84 10.06 -6.20 1.10
CA TYR A 84 9.75 -7.28 2.05
C TYR A 84 10.99 -8.01 2.57
N GLU A 85 11.90 -8.40 1.67
CA GLU A 85 13.13 -9.09 2.05
C GLU A 85 14.00 -8.22 2.95
N THR A 86 14.12 -6.93 2.62
CA THR A 86 14.90 -5.97 3.43
C THR A 86 14.27 -5.80 4.82
N LEU A 87 12.96 -5.56 4.88
CA LEU A 87 12.23 -5.38 6.13
C LEU A 87 12.25 -6.63 7.02
N SER A 88 12.24 -7.82 6.42
CA SER A 88 12.29 -9.10 7.16
C SER A 88 13.55 -9.26 8.02
N THR A 89 14.62 -8.51 7.73
CA THR A 89 15.86 -8.51 8.50
C THR A 89 15.84 -7.58 9.72
N LEU A 90 14.85 -6.70 9.82
CA LEU A 90 14.76 -5.69 10.87
C LEU A 90 14.16 -6.28 12.17
N SER A 91 14.51 -5.65 13.30
CA SER A 91 13.88 -5.94 14.60
C SER A 91 12.41 -5.48 14.64
N ASP A 92 11.63 -5.96 15.63
CA ASP A 92 10.24 -5.50 15.83
C ASP A 92 10.19 -3.96 15.99
N ASP A 93 11.07 -3.40 16.81
CA ASP A 93 11.14 -1.95 17.04
C ASP A 93 11.40 -1.17 15.74
N GLU A 94 12.35 -1.63 14.92
CA GLU A 94 12.62 -0.99 13.62
C GLU A 94 11.46 -1.13 12.64
N LEU A 95 10.72 -2.25 12.68
CA LEU A 95 9.52 -2.43 11.86
C LEU A 95 8.40 -1.46 12.27
N PHE A 96 8.22 -1.19 13.57
CA PHE A 96 7.28 -0.17 14.02
C PHE A 96 7.76 1.26 13.71
N GLY A 97 9.07 1.51 13.72
CA GLY A 97 9.64 2.76 13.20
C GLY A 97 9.38 2.95 11.70
N PHE A 98 9.51 1.89 10.90
CA PHE A 98 9.13 1.93 9.48
C PHE A 98 7.64 2.18 9.31
N ARG A 99 6.79 1.48 10.08
CA ARG A 99 5.33 1.64 10.05
C ARG A 99 4.90 3.07 10.40
N TYR A 100 5.58 3.73 11.32
CA TYR A 100 5.34 5.14 11.65
C TYR A 100 5.48 6.04 10.43
N TRP A 101 6.62 5.95 9.73
CA TRP A 101 6.88 6.75 8.53
C TRP A 101 5.93 6.38 7.39
N TRP A 102 5.64 5.08 7.21
CA TRP A 102 4.65 4.62 6.24
C TRP A 102 3.27 5.26 6.46
N GLU A 103 2.78 5.27 7.70
CA GLU A 103 1.51 5.93 8.04
C GLU A 103 1.59 7.45 7.83
N HIS A 104 2.69 8.08 8.22
CA HIS A 104 2.89 9.52 8.00
C HIS A 104 2.83 9.87 6.50
N PHE A 105 3.56 9.15 5.65
CA PHE A 105 3.57 9.39 4.20
C PHE A 105 2.26 9.04 3.52
N SER A 106 1.57 8.01 4.02
CA SER A 106 0.21 7.72 3.60
C SER A 106 -0.70 8.91 3.92
N LYS A 107 -0.63 9.48 5.11
CA LYS A 107 -1.49 10.64 5.48
C LYS A 107 -1.19 11.88 4.63
N ILE A 108 0.07 12.29 4.50
CA ILE A 108 0.39 13.56 3.79
C ILE A 108 0.20 13.47 2.27
N SER A 109 0.13 12.25 1.71
CA SER A 109 -0.20 12.03 0.30
C SER A 109 -1.71 12.00 0.02
N TYR A 110 -2.57 12.08 1.03
CA TYR A 110 -4.02 12.18 0.87
C TYR A 110 -4.42 13.60 0.41
N ARG A 111 -4.21 13.88 -0.89
CA ARG A 111 -4.38 15.21 -1.49
C ARG A 111 -5.15 15.16 -2.79
N GLN A 112 -5.99 16.18 -3.03
CA GLN A 112 -6.85 16.24 -4.21
C GLN A 112 -6.09 16.35 -5.54
N ASP A 113 -4.91 16.97 -5.55
CA ASP A 113 -4.08 17.12 -6.75
C ASP A 113 -3.46 15.79 -7.20
N LEU A 114 -3.00 14.99 -6.24
CA LEU A 114 -2.57 13.60 -6.49
C LEU A 114 -3.73 12.73 -6.96
N TRP A 115 -4.93 12.94 -6.42
CA TRP A 115 -6.14 12.25 -6.88
C TRP A 115 -6.46 12.64 -8.33
N ALA A 116 -6.38 13.93 -8.68
CA ALA A 116 -6.57 14.39 -10.06
C ALA A 116 -5.62 13.70 -11.02
N ALA A 117 -4.32 13.63 -10.67
CA ALA A 117 -3.30 13.02 -11.51
C ALA A 117 -3.63 11.57 -11.85
N ILE A 118 -3.97 10.76 -10.84
CA ILE A 118 -4.30 9.35 -11.05
C ILE A 118 -5.67 9.16 -11.72
N TYR A 119 -6.65 10.02 -11.41
CA TYR A 119 -7.96 10.01 -12.06
C TYR A 119 -7.82 10.25 -13.56
N ILE A 120 -7.05 11.27 -13.97
CA ILE A 120 -6.79 11.59 -15.37
C ILE A 120 -6.06 10.43 -16.06
N TYR A 121 -5.03 9.87 -15.42
CA TYR A 121 -4.26 8.75 -15.98
C TYR A 121 -5.13 7.50 -16.24
N ARG A 122 -6.03 7.16 -15.31
CA ARG A 122 -6.86 5.95 -15.39
C ARG A 122 -8.23 6.17 -16.06
N GLY A 123 -8.67 7.41 -16.19
CA GLY A 123 -10.06 7.76 -16.53
C GLY A 123 -11.05 7.48 -15.39
N GLY A 124 -10.59 7.56 -14.14
CA GLY A 124 -11.38 7.30 -12.93
C GLY A 124 -10.54 6.84 -11.75
N CYS A 125 -10.93 7.20 -10.53
CA CYS A 125 -10.29 6.75 -9.29
C CYS A 125 -11.24 6.96 -8.12
N GLY A 126 -11.62 5.88 -7.42
CA GLY A 126 -12.39 5.95 -6.17
C GLY A 126 -11.49 5.82 -4.93
N ASP A 127 -12.06 6.00 -3.75
CA ASP A 127 -11.35 6.08 -2.46
C ASP A 127 -10.32 4.96 -2.24
N ASP A 128 -10.73 3.68 -2.21
CA ASP A 128 -9.82 2.55 -2.01
C ASP A 128 -8.69 2.51 -3.08
N SER A 129 -9.05 2.83 -4.31
CA SER A 129 -8.11 2.83 -5.41
C SER A 129 -7.12 3.99 -5.36
N PHE A 130 -7.48 5.08 -4.69
CA PHE A 130 -6.60 6.20 -4.39
C PHE A 130 -5.61 5.84 -3.29
N ASP A 131 -6.05 5.10 -2.26
CA ASP A 131 -5.17 4.57 -1.21
C ASP A 131 -4.07 3.70 -1.81
N TYR A 132 -4.44 2.75 -2.68
CA TYR A 132 -3.46 1.87 -3.31
C TYR A 132 -2.50 2.59 -4.25
N PHE A 133 -2.96 3.66 -4.91
CA PHE A 133 -2.08 4.54 -5.69
C PHE A 133 -1.09 5.28 -4.80
N ARG A 134 -1.52 5.79 -3.63
CA ARG A 134 -0.63 6.47 -2.68
C ARG A 134 0.40 5.52 -2.10
N PHE A 135 0.04 4.28 -1.80
CA PHE A 135 0.98 3.24 -1.38
C PHE A 135 2.01 2.95 -2.48
N TRP A 136 1.55 2.80 -3.73
CA TRP A 136 2.46 2.68 -4.89
C TRP A 136 3.37 3.90 -5.04
N LEU A 137 2.87 5.11 -4.80
CA LEU A 137 3.66 6.34 -4.88
C LEU A 137 4.80 6.35 -3.86
N ILE A 138 4.55 5.86 -2.64
CA ILE A 138 5.59 5.69 -1.62
C ILE A 138 6.65 4.69 -2.11
N THR A 139 6.25 3.58 -2.75
CA THR A 139 7.22 2.59 -3.26
C THR A 139 8.08 3.10 -4.43
N GLN A 140 7.71 4.23 -5.07
CA GLN A 140 8.57 4.90 -6.06
C GLN A 140 9.78 5.62 -5.44
N GLY A 141 9.79 5.76 -4.11
CA GLY A 141 10.90 6.33 -3.36
C GLY A 141 10.86 7.86 -3.21
N HIS A 142 11.83 8.36 -2.43
CA HIS A 142 11.88 9.73 -1.93
C HIS A 142 11.67 10.80 -3.01
N ASP A 143 12.48 10.78 -4.06
CA ASP A 143 12.48 11.87 -5.04
C ASP A 143 11.17 11.94 -5.82
N VAL A 144 10.61 10.78 -6.22
CA VAL A 144 9.32 10.73 -6.92
C VAL A 144 8.21 11.21 -6.01
N PHE A 145 8.18 10.73 -4.76
CA PHE A 145 7.16 11.09 -3.78
C PHE A 145 7.15 12.60 -3.48
N TYR A 146 8.29 13.19 -3.15
CA TYR A 146 8.38 14.62 -2.84
C TYR A 146 8.15 15.52 -4.06
N ASN A 147 8.59 15.10 -5.25
CA ASN A 147 8.28 15.84 -6.48
C ASN A 147 6.77 15.86 -6.74
N ALA A 148 6.07 14.75 -6.50
CA ALA A 148 4.62 14.65 -6.63
C ALA A 148 3.89 15.51 -5.58
N LEU A 149 4.36 15.55 -4.32
CA LEU A 149 3.79 16.44 -3.30
C LEU A 149 3.98 17.93 -3.61
N ASN A 150 5.10 18.29 -4.25
CA ASN A 150 5.35 19.65 -4.68
C ASN A 150 4.56 20.02 -5.94
N ASN A 151 4.42 19.07 -6.87
CA ASN A 151 3.65 19.23 -8.10
C ASN A 151 3.15 17.86 -8.58
N ALA A 152 1.85 17.58 -8.40
CA ALA A 152 1.23 16.32 -8.80
C ALA A 152 1.42 16.04 -10.30
N ASP A 153 1.47 17.07 -11.15
CA ASP A 153 1.66 16.95 -12.60
C ASP A 153 3.09 16.52 -13.01
N SER A 154 4.01 16.41 -12.06
CA SER A 154 5.30 15.72 -12.27
C SER A 154 5.13 14.23 -12.52
N LEU A 155 4.03 13.63 -12.05
CA LEU A 155 3.71 12.22 -12.27
C LEU A 155 3.48 11.87 -13.74
N CYS A 156 3.20 12.86 -14.61
CA CYS A 156 3.13 12.66 -16.06
C CYS A 156 4.36 11.91 -16.61
N ASP A 157 5.56 12.22 -16.10
CA ASP A 157 6.80 11.57 -16.52
C ASP A 157 6.96 10.17 -15.92
N VAL A 158 6.46 9.97 -14.70
CA VAL A 158 6.50 8.67 -14.02
C VAL A 158 5.54 7.69 -14.69
N PHE A 159 4.30 8.12 -14.90
CA PHE A 159 3.25 7.39 -15.62
C PHE A 159 3.66 6.96 -17.02
N ALA A 160 4.42 7.80 -17.73
CA ALA A 160 4.94 7.47 -19.05
C ALA A 160 5.91 6.27 -19.07
N ASN A 161 6.51 5.96 -17.92
CA ASN A 161 7.45 4.87 -17.75
C ASN A 161 6.82 3.64 -17.07
N VAL A 162 5.53 3.70 -16.74
CA VAL A 162 4.76 2.56 -16.25
C VAL A 162 4.50 1.62 -17.42
N ARG A 163 5.20 0.47 -17.43
CA ARG A 163 5.29 -0.39 -18.63
C ARG A 163 4.13 -1.37 -18.79
N ASP A 164 3.65 -1.99 -17.72
CA ASP A 164 2.66 -3.09 -17.82
C ASP A 164 1.68 -3.22 -16.63
N GLU A 165 1.88 -2.47 -15.53
CA GLU A 165 1.07 -2.57 -14.31
C GLU A 165 0.43 -1.22 -13.99
N ASP A 166 -0.84 -1.21 -13.59
CA ASP A 166 -1.51 -0.03 -13.05
C ASP A 166 -0.70 0.49 -11.84
N PRO A 167 -0.50 1.82 -11.65
CA PRO A 167 0.23 2.37 -10.50
C PRO A 167 -0.58 2.20 -9.21
N THR A 168 -0.62 0.98 -8.70
CA THR A 168 -1.38 0.53 -7.53
C THR A 168 -0.58 -0.53 -6.78
N ASP A 169 -0.56 -0.47 -5.44
CA ASP A 169 0.15 -1.45 -4.61
C ASP A 169 -0.54 -1.57 -3.23
N GLU A 170 -1.66 -2.31 -3.18
CA GLU A 170 -2.37 -2.60 -1.92
C GLU A 170 -1.50 -3.37 -0.93
N ASP A 171 -0.74 -4.36 -1.43
CA ASP A 171 0.04 -5.28 -0.62
C ASP A 171 1.14 -4.56 0.19
N ALA A 172 1.61 -3.40 -0.29
CA ALA A 172 2.65 -2.62 0.36
C ALA A 172 2.25 -2.14 1.77
N ASP A 173 0.97 -1.85 2.03
CA ASP A 173 0.50 -1.41 3.36
C ASP A 173 0.55 -2.54 4.41
N TYR A 174 0.49 -3.79 3.96
CA TYR A 174 0.44 -4.97 4.82
C TYR A 174 1.81 -5.59 5.10
N LEU A 175 2.90 -5.08 4.52
CA LEU A 175 4.24 -5.70 4.62
C LEU A 175 4.68 -5.91 6.08
N VAL A 176 4.61 -4.86 6.91
CA VAL A 176 5.03 -4.94 8.32
C VAL A 176 4.18 -5.92 9.10
N MET A 177 2.85 -5.88 8.90
CA MET A 177 1.92 -6.78 9.56
C MET A 177 2.20 -8.24 9.19
N ASP A 178 2.36 -8.54 7.90
CA ASP A 178 2.64 -9.89 7.43
C ASP A 178 3.98 -10.42 7.97
N ILE A 179 5.05 -9.61 7.96
CA ILE A 179 6.36 -9.98 8.51
C ILE A 179 6.26 -10.34 10.00
N LEU A 180 5.64 -9.46 10.79
CA LEU A 180 5.52 -9.63 12.23
C LEU A 180 4.68 -10.87 12.59
N ASN A 181 3.55 -11.05 11.90
CA ASN A 181 2.66 -12.18 12.15
C ASN A 181 3.32 -13.52 11.77
N ARG A 182 3.97 -13.59 10.60
CA ARG A 182 4.64 -14.82 10.13
C ARG A 182 5.83 -15.20 11.01
N ARG A 183 6.70 -14.24 11.33
CA ARG A 183 7.90 -14.49 12.15
C ARG A 183 7.54 -15.02 13.53
N ASN A 184 6.40 -14.60 14.07
CA ASN A 184 5.92 -15.01 15.39
C ASN A 184 4.93 -16.18 15.35
N ASN A 185 4.58 -16.69 14.16
CA ASN A 185 3.58 -17.75 13.96
C ASN A 185 2.24 -17.45 14.68
N ASP A 186 1.79 -16.21 14.57
CA ASP A 186 0.59 -15.70 15.22
C ASP A 186 -0.04 -14.59 14.35
N SER A 187 -1.26 -14.83 13.86
CA SER A 187 -1.97 -13.92 12.95
C SER A 187 -2.34 -12.58 13.58
N ASP A 188 -2.34 -12.49 14.90
CA ASP A 188 -2.77 -11.31 15.65
C ASP A 188 -1.59 -10.65 16.37
N TYR A 189 -0.37 -11.13 16.16
CA TYR A 189 0.83 -10.62 16.82
C TYR A 189 1.00 -9.12 16.58
N TYR A 190 0.84 -8.65 15.34
CA TYR A 190 0.94 -7.24 14.97
C TYR A 190 0.07 -6.36 15.88
N TYR A 191 -1.22 -6.66 15.98
CA TYR A 191 -2.17 -5.87 16.77
C TYR A 191 -1.88 -5.93 18.27
N ARG A 192 -1.38 -7.06 18.78
CA ARG A 192 -0.97 -7.15 20.19
C ARG A 192 0.30 -6.33 20.47
N ALA A 193 1.28 -6.41 19.58
CA ALA A 193 2.54 -5.68 19.69
C ALA A 193 2.34 -4.16 19.53
N LEU A 194 1.47 -3.75 18.60
CA LEU A 194 1.13 -2.34 18.31
C LEU A 194 0.73 -1.55 19.56
N LYS A 195 0.05 -2.20 20.52
CA LYS A 195 -0.34 -1.58 21.80
C LYS A 195 0.83 -1.05 22.63
N GLY A 196 2.04 -1.56 22.39
CA GLY A 196 3.28 -1.13 23.04
C GLY A 196 3.94 0.08 22.40
N TYR A 197 3.34 0.67 21.36
CA TYR A 197 3.90 1.78 20.61
C TYR A 197 2.93 2.96 20.55
N ARG A 198 3.47 4.17 20.61
CA ARG A 198 2.78 5.40 20.20
C ARG A 198 2.97 5.56 18.69
N MET A 199 1.85 5.54 17.98
CA MET A 199 1.75 5.79 16.54
C MET A 199 1.21 7.22 16.31
N PRO A 200 1.30 7.78 15.09
CA PRO A 200 0.75 9.10 14.82
C PRO A 200 -0.78 9.10 15.02
N GLU A 201 -1.29 9.89 15.96
CA GLU A 201 -2.73 9.99 16.30
C GLU A 201 -3.55 10.78 15.27
N GLU A 202 -2.95 11.27 14.19
CA GLU A 202 -3.60 12.21 13.29
C GLU A 202 -4.71 11.55 12.46
N GLU A 203 -5.92 12.10 12.54
CA GLU A 203 -7.00 11.79 11.59
C GLU A 203 -6.60 12.22 10.18
N LEU A 204 -7.16 11.55 9.16
CA LEU A 204 -6.97 11.98 7.78
C LEU A 204 -7.47 13.43 7.62
N PRO A 205 -6.72 14.30 6.94
CA PRO A 205 -7.18 15.66 6.71
C PRO A 205 -8.46 15.63 5.87
N GLY A 206 -9.38 16.55 6.16
CA GLY A 206 -10.50 16.81 5.26
C GLY A 206 -9.97 17.26 3.89
N ILE A 207 -10.47 16.64 2.82
CA ILE A 207 -10.07 16.95 1.46
C ILE A 207 -11.13 17.86 0.82
N GLU A 208 -10.71 19.05 0.39
CA GLU A 208 -11.52 19.96 -0.42
C GLU A 208 -10.99 19.90 -1.85
N PHE A 209 -11.88 19.60 -2.80
CA PHE A 209 -11.53 19.46 -4.21
C PHE A 209 -11.62 20.81 -4.94
N GLU A 210 -10.58 21.15 -5.68
CA GLU A 210 -10.55 22.30 -6.60
C GLU A 210 -10.82 21.91 -8.06
N TRP A 211 -11.06 20.61 -8.30
CA TRP A 211 -11.45 20.04 -9.59
C TRP A 211 -12.70 19.18 -9.44
N GLU A 212 -13.42 18.99 -10.54
CA GLU A 212 -14.64 18.19 -10.58
C GLU A 212 -14.48 17.02 -11.54
N GLU A 213 -14.98 15.86 -11.13
CA GLU A 213 -14.99 14.67 -11.97
C GLU A 213 -15.77 14.91 -13.27
N GLY A 214 -15.15 14.61 -14.41
CA GLY A 214 -15.75 14.80 -15.72
C GLY A 214 -15.71 16.25 -16.25
N ASP A 215 -15.27 17.23 -15.45
CA ASP A 215 -14.97 18.57 -15.93
C ASP A 215 -13.52 18.66 -16.42
N GLU A 216 -13.35 18.58 -17.75
CA GLU A 216 -12.05 18.64 -18.40
C GLU A 216 -11.26 19.92 -18.10
N GLU A 217 -11.94 21.07 -17.95
CA GLU A 217 -11.26 22.35 -17.75
C GLU A 217 -10.64 22.42 -16.35
N SER A 218 -11.39 22.00 -15.32
CA SER A 218 -10.86 21.97 -13.95
C SER A 218 -9.80 20.89 -13.75
N MET A 219 -9.97 19.68 -14.32
CA MET A 219 -8.93 18.64 -14.30
C MET A 219 -7.64 19.09 -14.98
N ARG A 220 -7.74 19.71 -16.16
CA ARG A 220 -6.59 20.25 -16.90
C ARG A 220 -5.90 21.39 -16.14
N LYS A 221 -6.63 22.19 -15.37
CA LYS A 221 -6.03 23.25 -14.53
C LYS A 221 -5.13 22.68 -13.43
N VAL A 222 -5.50 21.54 -12.85
CA VAL A 222 -4.73 20.90 -11.76
C VAL A 222 -3.53 20.11 -12.29
N CYS A 223 -3.72 19.30 -13.34
CA CYS A 223 -2.64 18.48 -13.94
C CYS A 223 -2.59 18.64 -15.46
N PRO A 224 -2.11 19.78 -16.00
CA PRO A 224 -2.18 20.07 -17.43
C PRO A 224 -1.39 19.10 -18.31
N ARG A 225 -0.17 18.72 -17.93
CA ARG A 225 0.68 17.81 -18.72
C ARG A 225 0.09 16.40 -18.74
N THR A 226 -0.40 15.93 -17.58
CA THR A 226 -1.04 14.63 -17.45
C THR A 226 -2.34 14.62 -18.25
N PHE A 227 -3.14 15.69 -18.17
CA PHE A 227 -4.35 15.85 -18.97
C PHE A 227 -4.05 15.78 -20.47
N ASP A 228 -3.11 16.61 -20.96
CA ASP A 228 -2.80 16.68 -22.38
C ASP A 228 -2.36 15.34 -22.95
N ARG A 229 -1.61 14.56 -22.17
CA ARG A 229 -1.05 13.29 -22.60
C ARG A 229 -2.05 12.13 -22.60
N TRP A 230 -2.96 12.07 -21.63
CA TRP A 230 -3.90 10.94 -21.51
C TRP A 230 -5.32 11.25 -22.00
N LEU A 231 -5.76 12.49 -21.94
CA LEU A 231 -7.11 12.92 -22.35
C LEU A 231 -7.10 13.96 -23.48
N GLY A 232 -5.99 14.68 -23.70
CA GLY A 232 -5.89 15.77 -24.67
C GLY A 232 -5.91 15.35 -26.14
N GLU A 233 -5.47 14.12 -26.46
CA GLU A 233 -5.39 13.60 -27.84
C GLU A 233 -6.66 12.88 -28.32
N CYS A 234 -7.76 12.88 -27.54
CA CYS A 234 -9.07 12.34 -27.97
C CYS A 234 -9.81 13.24 -29.00
N ARG A 235 -9.11 14.03 -29.82
CA ARG A 235 -9.66 14.84 -30.92
C ARG A 235 -8.92 14.64 -32.24
#